data_AF-A0A0C2Z3C2-F1
#
_entry.id   AF-A0A0C2Z3C2-F1
#
_cell.length_a   1.000
_cell.length_b   1.000
_cell.length_c   1.000
_cell.angle_alpha   90.00
_cell.angle_beta   90.00
_cell.angle_gamma   90.00
#
_symmetry.space_group_name_H-M   'P 1'
#
loop_
_entity.id
_entity.type
_entity.pdbx_description
1 polymer ?
#
loop_
_entity_poly.entity_id
_entity_poly.type
_entity_poly.pdbx_seq_one_letter_code
_entity_poly.pdbx_strand_id
1 'polypeptide(L)'
;MVKKHKKIVLVGFIASITLASIALSAKLNAKTTAQEKQELSKLESYIKFTRVMNFIEAEYVDEVNTSDLIDKALNGMLQNLDPHSSFLDKNALEQMNIQTKGEFGGLGISIGKKNGVLTIISPIDNTPAYHAGVKSGDVIVKIDDKNALEMELDEAVSIMRGKPKTSIELTIAREGESKPLVFKIVRDIIKLDSVYTKKIDAHEDLLYIRVATFDAKVVKDVTKAIKENPAKKGIILDLRNNSGGLLDQAVGLVDIFVDKGIIVSQKGKAQPKEEYRASKLNTLTKLPLVVLINGGSASASEIVSGALQDHKRAVLVGELTFGKGSVQQIRPISQTEAVKLTTAKYFLPSDRTIQAVGVTPDVEVAFGEILKSDKDSFEIKEKDLKKHLESELFKVETKKSDKENNASQENNATFISKEIIYQDGQLKSAIDILKALITLNKEELKQ
;
A
#
# COMPACT_ATOMS: atom_id res chain seq x y z
N MET A 1 50.43 43.71 50.49
CA MET A 1 49.11 43.79 49.80
C MET A 1 48.49 42.44 49.39
N VAL A 2 49.23 41.33 49.27
CA VAL A 2 48.71 40.06 48.67
C VAL A 2 47.74 39.25 49.56
N LYS A 3 47.83 39.31 50.90
CA LYS A 3 46.92 38.56 51.81
C LYS A 3 45.47 39.09 51.82
N LYS A 4 45.23 40.36 51.49
CA LYS A 4 43.88 40.97 51.52
C LYS A 4 43.03 40.52 50.32
N HIS A 5 43.65 40.30 49.16
CA HIS A 5 42.97 39.83 47.94
C HIS A 5 42.57 38.35 47.99
N LYS A 6 43.34 37.48 48.67
CA LYS A 6 42.99 36.05 48.83
C LYS A 6 41.68 35.82 49.58
N LYS A 7 41.36 36.64 50.58
CA LYS A 7 40.08 36.58 51.31
C LYS A 7 38.90 37.01 50.43
N ILE A 8 39.10 38.05 49.61
CA ILE A 8 38.06 38.56 48.69
C ILE A 8 37.76 37.54 47.59
N VAL A 9 38.79 36.90 47.03
CA VAL A 9 38.63 35.83 46.03
C VAL A 9 37.93 34.60 46.62
N LEU A 10 38.28 34.20 47.85
CA LEU A 10 37.63 33.06 48.52
C LEU A 10 36.15 33.34 48.83
N VAL A 11 35.82 34.55 49.30
CA VAL A 11 34.43 34.97 49.54
C VAL A 11 33.63 35.03 48.24
N GLY A 12 34.22 35.54 47.15
CA GLY A 12 33.58 35.55 45.84
C GLY A 12 33.32 34.14 45.29
N PHE A 13 34.27 33.20 45.49
CA PHE A 13 34.11 31.82 45.07
C PHE A 13 33.00 31.09 45.86
N ILE A 14 32.97 31.26 47.19
CA ILE A 14 31.90 30.70 48.04
C ILE A 14 30.53 31.28 47.65
N ALA A 15 30.44 32.59 47.40
CA ALA A 15 29.21 33.23 46.94
C ALA A 15 28.75 32.69 45.57
N SER A 16 29.67 32.44 44.64
CA SER A 16 29.32 31.86 43.35
C SER A 16 28.77 30.43 43.44
N ILE A 17 29.34 29.60 44.33
CA ILE A 17 28.87 28.23 44.58
C ILE A 17 27.49 28.22 45.25
N THR A 18 27.25 29.11 46.20
CA THR A 18 25.94 29.21 46.86
C THR A 18 24.87 29.71 45.90
N LEU A 19 25.15 30.72 45.06
CA LEU A 19 24.23 31.14 44.00
C LEU A 19 23.96 30.03 42.98
N ALA A 20 24.98 29.28 42.55
CA ALA A 20 24.81 28.14 41.64
C ALA A 20 23.94 27.04 42.26
N SER A 21 24.15 26.73 43.54
CA SER A 21 23.35 25.76 44.30
C SER A 21 21.90 26.21 44.45
N ILE A 22 21.65 27.48 44.77
CA ILE A 22 20.29 28.05 44.86
C ILE A 22 19.59 28.01 43.50
N ALA A 23 20.28 28.36 42.42
CA ALA A 23 19.73 28.31 41.06
C ALA A 23 19.42 26.86 40.62
N LEU A 24 20.24 25.89 41.01
CA LEU A 24 20.00 24.47 40.73
C LEU A 24 18.81 23.93 41.52
N SER A 25 18.72 24.24 42.82
CA SER A 25 17.58 23.88 43.67
C SER A 25 16.28 24.54 43.20
N ALA A 26 16.31 25.79 42.78
CA ALA A 26 15.15 26.48 42.21
C ALA A 26 14.69 25.83 40.89
N LYS A 27 15.63 25.44 40.01
CA LYS A 27 15.30 24.70 38.78
C LYS A 27 14.73 23.31 39.05
N LEU A 28 15.28 22.59 40.04
CA LEU A 28 14.79 21.27 40.44
C LEU A 28 13.38 21.38 41.02
N ASN A 29 13.15 22.30 41.96
CA ASN A 29 11.83 22.54 42.54
C ASN A 29 10.81 23.00 41.49
N ALA A 30 11.17 23.91 40.59
CA ALA A 30 10.29 24.33 39.50
C ALA A 30 9.91 23.18 38.56
N LYS A 31 10.84 22.26 38.28
CA LYS A 31 10.58 21.06 37.47
C LYS A 31 9.65 20.08 38.20
N THR A 32 9.86 19.86 39.50
CA THR A 32 9.00 19.02 40.34
C THR A 32 7.58 19.59 40.44
N THR A 33 7.44 20.89 40.74
CA THR A 33 6.13 21.56 40.83
C THR A 33 5.40 21.57 39.48
N ALA A 34 6.10 21.73 38.36
CA ALA A 34 5.49 21.64 37.03
C ALA A 34 4.98 20.23 36.71
N GLN A 35 5.72 19.19 37.11
CA GLN A 35 5.35 17.80 36.91
C GLN A 35 4.16 17.40 37.80
N GLU A 36 4.15 17.82 39.08
CA GLU A 36 3.01 17.63 39.99
C GLU A 36 1.74 18.32 39.48
N LYS A 37 1.86 19.57 39.00
CA LYS A 37 0.72 20.31 38.43
C LYS A 37 0.17 19.63 37.16
N GLN A 38 1.03 19.03 36.35
CA GLN A 38 0.63 18.27 35.16
C GLN A 38 -0.10 16.97 35.52
N GLU A 39 0.40 16.22 36.52
CA GLU A 39 -0.25 15.00 37.01
C GLU A 39 -1.62 15.30 37.65
N LEU A 40 -1.72 16.39 38.43
CA LEU A 40 -2.99 16.85 38.99
C LEU A 40 -4.01 17.20 37.90
N SER A 41 -3.60 17.96 36.88
CA SER A 41 -4.47 18.31 35.75
C SER A 41 -4.94 17.09 34.94
N LYS A 42 -4.07 16.08 34.81
CA LYS A 42 -4.42 14.81 34.15
C LYS A 42 -5.46 14.03 34.96
N LEU A 43 -5.30 13.96 36.28
CA LEU A 43 -6.27 13.33 37.18
C LEU A 43 -7.63 14.05 37.14
N GLU A 44 -7.65 15.38 37.21
CA GLU A 44 -8.88 16.18 37.06
C GLU A 44 -9.62 15.89 35.75
N SER A 45 -8.87 15.69 34.66
CA SER A 45 -9.43 15.35 33.34
C SER A 45 -10.12 13.98 33.35
N TYR A 46 -9.51 12.97 33.99
CA TYR A 46 -10.13 11.65 34.14
C TYR A 46 -11.37 11.71 35.03
N ILE A 47 -11.32 12.44 36.14
CA ILE A 47 -12.49 12.66 37.02
C ILE A 47 -13.63 13.32 36.25
N LYS A 48 -13.33 14.33 35.42
CA LYS A 48 -14.32 14.99 34.57
C LYS A 48 -14.98 14.00 33.61
N PHE A 49 -14.19 13.16 32.93
CA PHE A 49 -14.71 12.14 32.02
C PHE A 49 -15.66 11.17 32.73
N THR A 50 -15.24 10.60 33.87
CA THR A 50 -16.08 9.69 34.66
C THR A 50 -17.36 10.35 35.16
N ARG A 51 -17.30 11.61 35.62
CA ARG A 51 -18.50 12.34 36.06
C ARG A 51 -19.52 12.51 34.93
N VAL A 52 -19.06 12.85 33.72
CA VAL A 52 -19.95 12.98 32.56
C VAL A 52 -20.56 11.63 32.19
N MET A 53 -19.77 10.55 32.18
CA MET A 53 -20.28 9.22 31.87
C MET A 53 -21.35 8.77 32.87
N ASN A 54 -21.07 8.91 34.16
CA ASN A 54 -22.03 8.55 35.22
C ASN A 54 -23.32 9.38 35.15
N PHE A 55 -23.23 10.67 34.78
CA PHE A 55 -24.40 11.52 34.61
C PHE A 55 -25.26 11.06 33.42
N ILE A 56 -24.64 10.65 32.30
CA ILE A 56 -25.36 10.10 31.15
C ILE A 56 -26.06 8.80 31.53
N GLU A 57 -25.38 7.88 32.20
CA GLU A 57 -25.96 6.59 32.62
C GLU A 57 -27.13 6.76 33.61
N ALA A 58 -27.08 7.78 34.46
CA ALA A 58 -28.11 8.01 35.48
C ALA A 58 -29.32 8.81 34.97
N GLU A 59 -29.11 9.78 34.06
CA GLU A 59 -30.11 10.81 33.75
C GLU A 59 -30.55 10.81 32.28
N TYR A 60 -29.94 10.01 31.40
CA TYR A 60 -30.42 9.91 30.02
C TYR A 60 -31.82 9.27 29.97
N VAL A 61 -32.67 9.80 29.11
CA VAL A 61 -34.10 9.46 29.06
C VAL A 61 -34.37 8.02 28.60
N ASP A 62 -33.44 7.44 27.83
CA ASP A 62 -33.52 6.08 27.28
C ASP A 62 -32.40 5.18 27.83
N GLU A 63 -32.52 3.87 27.62
CA GLU A 63 -31.48 2.92 28.00
C GLU A 63 -30.21 3.11 27.14
N VAL A 64 -29.05 3.19 27.80
CA VAL A 64 -27.75 3.37 27.15
C VAL A 64 -26.89 2.12 27.27
N ASN A 65 -26.16 1.80 26.20
CA ASN A 65 -25.10 0.80 26.24
C ASN A 65 -23.76 1.49 26.52
N THR A 66 -23.26 1.37 27.75
CA THR A 66 -21.99 1.98 28.17
C THR A 66 -20.81 1.59 27.29
N SER A 67 -20.74 0.34 26.80
CA SER A 67 -19.65 -0.11 25.93
C SER A 67 -19.63 0.67 24.62
N ASP A 68 -20.80 0.85 23.98
CA ASP A 68 -20.92 1.60 22.74
C ASP A 68 -20.58 3.09 22.94
N LEU A 69 -20.97 3.68 24.09
CA LEU A 69 -20.58 5.05 24.44
C LEU A 69 -19.06 5.20 24.61
N ILE A 70 -18.41 4.24 25.27
CA ILE A 70 -16.96 4.24 25.43
C ILE A 70 -16.27 4.09 24.08
N ASP A 71 -16.70 3.17 23.22
CA ASP A 71 -16.11 2.96 21.89
C ASP A 71 -16.24 4.22 21.02
N LYS A 72 -17.40 4.88 21.06
CA LYS A 72 -17.62 6.17 20.39
C LYS A 72 -16.73 7.28 20.97
N ALA A 73 -16.54 7.32 22.29
CA ALA A 73 -15.64 8.28 22.92
C ALA A 73 -14.17 8.03 22.54
N LEU A 74 -13.70 6.78 22.53
CA LEU A 74 -12.36 6.38 22.10
C LEU A 74 -12.10 6.78 20.65
N ASN A 75 -13.05 6.47 19.76
CA ASN A 75 -13.00 6.87 18.36
C ASN A 75 -12.93 8.40 18.21
N GLY A 76 -13.79 9.14 18.92
CA GLY A 76 -13.79 10.60 18.91
C GLY A 76 -12.46 11.19 19.39
N MET A 77 -11.85 10.64 20.44
CA MET A 77 -10.54 11.09 20.93
C MET A 77 -9.45 10.90 19.88
N LEU A 78 -9.39 9.74 19.22
CA LEU A 78 -8.33 9.40 18.28
C LEU A 78 -8.45 10.15 16.95
N GLN A 79 -9.67 10.34 16.44
CA GLN A 79 -9.91 11.13 15.22
C GLN A 79 -9.54 12.61 15.38
N ASN A 80 -9.59 13.14 16.61
CA ASN A 80 -9.14 14.50 16.91
C ASN A 80 -7.61 14.65 16.96
N LEU A 81 -6.84 13.55 16.95
CA LEU A 81 -5.38 13.62 16.90
C LEU A 81 -4.89 13.81 15.46
N ASP A 82 -5.35 12.94 14.56
CA ASP A 82 -4.99 12.92 13.14
C ASP A 82 -5.93 11.96 12.37
N PRO A 83 -6.03 12.06 11.02
CA PRO A 83 -6.95 11.23 10.22
C PRO A 83 -6.52 9.75 10.07
N HIS A 84 -5.44 9.33 10.71
CA HIS A 84 -4.89 7.97 10.62
C HIS A 84 -4.87 7.25 11.98
N SER A 85 -5.18 7.94 13.07
CA SER A 85 -5.34 7.37 14.39
C SER A 85 -6.79 6.96 14.62
N SER A 86 -7.02 5.73 15.05
CA SER A 86 -8.38 5.17 15.21
C SER A 86 -8.43 4.07 16.24
N PHE A 87 -9.57 3.92 16.91
CA PHE A 87 -9.87 2.72 17.67
C PHE A 87 -10.35 1.67 16.67
N LEU A 88 -9.83 0.45 16.82
CA LEU A 88 -10.19 -0.69 15.98
C LEU A 88 -11.00 -1.63 16.84
N ASP A 89 -12.32 -1.62 16.61
CA ASP A 89 -13.19 -2.67 17.11
C ASP A 89 -12.87 -4.02 16.44
N LYS A 90 -13.61 -5.06 16.83
CA LYS A 90 -13.46 -6.42 16.27
C LYS A 90 -13.49 -6.45 14.74
N ASN A 91 -14.44 -5.76 14.13
CA ASN A 91 -14.63 -5.80 12.69
C ASN A 91 -13.51 -5.03 11.99
N ALA A 92 -13.17 -3.83 12.46
CA ALA A 92 -12.11 -3.01 11.91
C ALA A 92 -10.74 -3.68 12.03
N LEU A 93 -10.45 -4.32 13.17
CA LEU A 93 -9.22 -5.08 13.38
C LEU A 93 -9.15 -6.31 12.46
N GLU A 94 -10.27 -7.02 12.28
CA GLU A 94 -10.33 -8.15 11.35
C GLU A 94 -10.07 -7.71 9.91
N GLN A 95 -10.74 -6.67 9.40
CA GLN A 95 -10.52 -6.17 8.04
C GLN A 95 -9.06 -5.75 7.82
N MET A 96 -8.46 -5.08 8.81
CA MET A 96 -7.05 -4.71 8.75
C MET A 96 -6.14 -5.94 8.68
N ASN A 97 -6.43 -6.97 9.48
CA ASN A 97 -5.69 -8.24 9.44
C ASN A 97 -5.82 -8.93 8.07
N ILE A 98 -7.00 -8.90 7.44
CA ILE A 98 -7.21 -9.45 6.11
C ILE A 98 -6.40 -8.69 5.07
N GLN A 99 -6.42 -7.35 5.11
CA GLN A 99 -5.66 -6.52 4.19
C GLN A 99 -4.14 -6.76 4.31
N THR A 100 -3.64 -6.89 5.53
CA THR A 100 -2.19 -7.05 5.78
C THR A 100 -1.69 -8.47 5.56
N LYS A 101 -2.49 -9.49 5.84
CA LYS A 101 -2.15 -10.89 5.51
C LYS A 101 -2.41 -11.20 4.03
N GLY A 102 -3.36 -10.50 3.42
CA GLY A 102 -3.87 -10.79 2.09
C GLY A 102 -4.53 -12.18 2.01
N GLU A 103 -5.08 -12.66 3.10
CA GLU A 103 -5.84 -13.90 3.16
C GLU A 103 -6.82 -13.91 4.34
N PHE A 104 -7.90 -14.67 4.20
CA PHE A 104 -8.92 -14.81 5.25
C PHE A 104 -9.61 -16.17 5.19
N GLY A 105 -10.18 -16.62 6.31
CA GLY A 105 -10.99 -17.83 6.34
C GLY A 105 -12.42 -17.57 5.86
N GLY A 106 -12.87 -18.28 4.82
CA GLY A 106 -14.20 -18.07 4.26
C GLY A 106 -14.52 -18.97 3.07
N LEU A 107 -15.50 -18.55 2.28
CA LEU A 107 -16.06 -19.34 1.17
C LEU A 107 -15.48 -18.95 -0.20
N GLY A 108 -14.95 -17.72 -0.31
CA GLY A 108 -14.47 -17.15 -1.57
C GLY A 108 -15.60 -16.63 -2.46
N ILE A 109 -16.50 -15.83 -1.91
CA ILE A 109 -17.63 -15.22 -2.64
C ILE A 109 -17.61 -13.72 -2.44
N SER A 110 -17.82 -12.97 -3.52
CA SER A 110 -18.16 -11.54 -3.48
C SER A 110 -19.69 -11.40 -3.47
N ILE A 111 -20.22 -10.70 -2.48
CA ILE A 111 -21.65 -10.48 -2.29
C ILE A 111 -21.97 -8.99 -2.16
N GLY A 112 -23.20 -8.62 -2.49
CA GLY A 112 -23.73 -7.27 -2.30
C GLY A 112 -25.25 -7.28 -2.18
N LYS A 113 -25.84 -6.14 -1.85
CA LYS A 113 -27.30 -5.99 -1.87
C LYS A 113 -27.76 -5.51 -3.24
N LYS A 114 -28.65 -6.26 -3.88
CA LYS A 114 -29.36 -5.86 -5.10
C LYS A 114 -30.85 -5.84 -4.78
N ASN A 115 -31.51 -4.70 -4.96
CA ASN A 115 -32.93 -4.51 -4.60
C ASN A 115 -33.25 -4.92 -3.15
N GLY A 116 -32.34 -4.63 -2.21
CA GLY A 116 -32.49 -4.93 -0.78
C GLY A 116 -32.11 -6.35 -0.36
N VAL A 117 -31.94 -7.30 -1.29
CA VAL A 117 -31.62 -8.71 -0.96
C VAL A 117 -30.14 -9.03 -1.21
N LEU A 118 -29.59 -9.91 -0.38
CA LEU A 118 -28.22 -10.40 -0.51
C LEU A 118 -28.06 -11.23 -1.78
N THR A 119 -27.19 -10.77 -2.67
CA THR A 119 -26.96 -11.34 -4.00
C THR A 119 -25.47 -11.58 -4.21
N ILE A 120 -25.15 -12.70 -4.85
CA ILE A 120 -23.79 -13.06 -5.20
C ILE A 120 -23.37 -12.29 -6.44
N ILE A 121 -22.36 -11.46 -6.29
CA ILE A 121 -21.75 -10.71 -7.39
C ILE A 121 -20.92 -11.69 -8.23
N SER A 122 -20.01 -12.43 -7.60
CA SER A 122 -19.23 -13.48 -8.25
C SER A 122 -18.60 -14.43 -7.23
N PRO A 123 -18.50 -15.73 -7.53
CA PRO A 123 -17.54 -16.58 -6.84
C PRO A 123 -16.12 -16.18 -7.25
N ILE A 124 -15.16 -16.39 -6.35
CA ILE A 124 -13.73 -16.24 -6.65
C ILE A 124 -13.25 -17.57 -7.24
N ASP A 125 -12.56 -17.54 -8.37
CA ASP A 125 -12.07 -18.75 -9.04
C ASP A 125 -11.21 -19.62 -8.11
N ASN A 126 -11.35 -20.94 -8.24
CA ASN A 126 -10.63 -21.95 -7.46
C ASN A 126 -10.82 -21.84 -5.94
N THR A 127 -11.95 -21.29 -5.47
CA THR A 127 -12.33 -21.27 -4.05
C THR A 127 -13.44 -22.26 -3.74
N PRO A 128 -13.70 -22.58 -2.45
CA PRO A 128 -14.74 -23.53 -2.07
C PRO A 128 -16.12 -23.25 -2.69
N ALA A 129 -16.53 -21.97 -2.75
CA ALA A 129 -17.81 -21.62 -3.35
C ALA A 129 -17.86 -21.80 -4.87
N TYR A 130 -16.75 -21.49 -5.56
CA TYR A 130 -16.62 -21.77 -6.98
C TYR A 130 -16.76 -23.27 -7.26
N HIS A 131 -16.05 -24.11 -6.49
CA HIS A 131 -16.14 -25.57 -6.62
C HIS A 131 -17.50 -26.14 -6.20
N ALA A 132 -18.21 -25.47 -5.28
CA ALA A 132 -19.57 -25.84 -4.90
C ALA A 132 -20.62 -25.53 -5.99
N GLY A 133 -20.26 -24.79 -7.04
CA GLY A 133 -21.17 -24.46 -8.14
C GLY A 133 -22.07 -23.26 -7.87
N VAL A 134 -21.67 -22.40 -6.94
CA VAL A 134 -22.27 -21.08 -6.71
C VAL A 134 -22.02 -20.18 -7.92
N LYS A 135 -23.00 -19.36 -8.32
CA LYS A 135 -22.93 -18.54 -9.54
C LYS A 135 -23.22 -17.08 -9.27
N SER A 136 -22.77 -16.22 -10.18
CA SER A 136 -23.17 -14.80 -10.19
C SER A 136 -24.68 -14.67 -10.37
N GLY A 137 -25.31 -13.74 -9.66
CA GLY A 137 -26.75 -13.50 -9.67
C GLY A 137 -27.57 -14.35 -8.70
N ASP A 138 -26.96 -15.37 -8.08
CA ASP A 138 -27.59 -16.17 -7.03
C ASP A 138 -28.03 -15.30 -5.84
N VAL A 139 -29.26 -15.48 -5.35
CA VAL A 139 -29.79 -14.77 -4.17
C VAL A 139 -29.67 -15.65 -2.94
N ILE A 140 -29.08 -15.13 -1.87
CA ILE A 140 -28.89 -15.86 -0.61
C ILE A 140 -30.19 -15.76 0.21
N VAL A 141 -30.87 -16.89 0.36
CA VAL A 141 -32.15 -16.99 1.09
C VAL A 141 -31.92 -17.38 2.55
N LYS A 142 -30.98 -18.29 2.81
CA LYS A 142 -30.55 -18.68 4.16
C LYS A 142 -29.06 -18.90 4.26
N ILE A 143 -28.54 -18.64 5.46
CA ILE A 143 -27.18 -18.97 5.88
C ILE A 143 -27.32 -19.82 7.14
N ASP A 144 -26.94 -21.09 7.04
CA ASP A 144 -27.34 -22.14 7.96
C ASP A 144 -28.87 -22.08 8.20
N ASP A 145 -29.31 -22.03 9.46
CA ASP A 145 -30.73 -21.94 9.82
C ASP A 145 -31.29 -20.50 9.80
N LYS A 146 -30.46 -19.49 9.54
CA LYS A 146 -30.86 -18.07 9.61
C LYS A 146 -31.42 -17.56 8.29
N ASN A 147 -32.52 -16.81 8.36
CA ASN A 147 -33.08 -16.09 7.21
C ASN A 147 -32.13 -14.97 6.78
N ALA A 148 -31.76 -14.96 5.49
CA ALA A 148 -30.81 -14.00 4.92
C ALA A 148 -31.48 -12.90 4.07
N LEU A 149 -32.80 -12.95 3.85
CA LEU A 149 -33.50 -11.97 3.00
C LEU A 149 -33.51 -10.55 3.60
N GLU A 150 -33.59 -10.45 4.93
CA GLU A 150 -33.57 -9.19 5.69
C GLU A 150 -32.22 -8.94 6.37
N MET A 151 -31.25 -9.83 6.16
CA MET A 151 -29.96 -9.76 6.83
C MET A 151 -29.10 -8.61 6.25
N GLU A 152 -28.44 -7.88 7.14
CA GLU A 152 -27.49 -6.85 6.73
C GLU A 152 -26.22 -7.47 6.13
N LEU A 153 -25.59 -6.73 5.20
CA LEU A 153 -24.43 -7.22 4.47
C LEU A 153 -23.28 -7.62 5.41
N ASP A 154 -22.98 -6.76 6.39
CA ASP A 154 -21.89 -7.00 7.33
C ASP A 154 -22.15 -8.19 8.25
N GLU A 155 -23.41 -8.41 8.65
CA GLU A 155 -23.80 -9.58 9.42
C GLU A 155 -23.59 -10.87 8.59
N ALA A 156 -24.05 -10.86 7.34
CA ALA A 156 -23.89 -11.99 6.43
C ALA A 156 -22.41 -12.33 6.20
N VAL A 157 -21.57 -11.32 5.97
CA VAL A 157 -20.11 -11.48 5.83
C VAL A 157 -19.51 -12.07 7.10
N SER A 158 -19.89 -11.59 8.28
CA SER A 158 -19.40 -12.08 9.57
C SER A 158 -19.72 -13.56 9.80
N ILE A 159 -20.92 -14.01 9.40
CA ILE A 159 -21.34 -15.42 9.51
C ILE A 159 -20.65 -16.30 8.46
N MET A 160 -20.52 -15.82 7.22
CA MET A 160 -19.90 -16.58 6.14
C MET A 160 -18.40 -16.73 6.32
N ARG A 161 -17.74 -15.76 6.95
CA ARG A 161 -16.37 -15.89 7.42
C ARG A 161 -16.29 -16.83 8.62
N GLY A 162 -15.11 -17.39 8.84
CA GLY A 162 -14.92 -18.29 9.97
C GLY A 162 -13.64 -19.07 9.87
N LYS A 163 -13.42 -19.94 10.88
CA LYS A 163 -12.24 -20.79 10.93
C LYS A 163 -12.21 -21.71 9.70
N PRO A 164 -11.08 -21.81 8.99
CA PRO A 164 -10.91 -22.78 7.92
C PRO A 164 -11.26 -24.19 8.39
N LYS A 165 -11.73 -25.03 7.45
CA LYS A 165 -12.17 -26.42 7.66
C LYS A 165 -13.49 -26.59 8.43
N THR A 166 -14.19 -25.51 8.73
CA THR A 166 -15.58 -25.57 9.24
C THR A 166 -16.57 -25.49 8.08
N SER A 167 -17.72 -26.16 8.18
CA SER A 167 -18.76 -26.07 7.15
C SER A 167 -19.76 -24.95 7.43
N ILE A 168 -20.42 -24.50 6.36
CA ILE A 168 -21.61 -23.66 6.39
C ILE A 168 -22.57 -24.15 5.31
N GLU A 169 -23.86 -23.98 5.53
CA GLU A 169 -24.89 -24.26 4.53
C GLU A 169 -25.45 -22.95 3.94
N LEU A 170 -25.48 -22.83 2.62
CA LEU A 170 -26.13 -21.72 1.94
C LEU A 170 -27.36 -22.23 1.18
N THR A 171 -28.52 -21.64 1.46
CA THR A 171 -29.72 -21.83 0.63
C THR A 171 -29.83 -20.68 -0.36
N ILE A 172 -29.85 -21.01 -1.64
CA ILE A 172 -29.77 -20.07 -2.75
C ILE A 172 -31.03 -20.15 -3.63
N ALA A 173 -31.60 -19.00 -3.97
CA ALA A 173 -32.55 -18.89 -5.07
C ALA A 173 -31.81 -18.49 -6.34
N ARG A 174 -31.94 -19.31 -7.40
CA ARG A 174 -31.29 -19.11 -8.69
C ARG A 174 -32.33 -18.93 -9.78
N GLU A 175 -32.10 -17.94 -10.64
CA GLU A 175 -32.97 -17.70 -11.79
C GLU A 175 -33.02 -18.95 -12.70
N GLY A 176 -34.23 -19.34 -13.10
CA GLY A 176 -34.48 -20.55 -13.89
C GLY A 176 -34.65 -21.84 -13.09
N GLU A 177 -34.36 -21.84 -11.79
CA GLU A 177 -34.58 -23.00 -10.91
C GLU A 177 -35.91 -22.86 -10.14
N SER A 178 -36.70 -23.94 -10.13
CA SER A 178 -38.03 -23.94 -9.49
C SER A 178 -38.00 -24.10 -7.97
N LYS A 179 -36.88 -24.57 -7.41
CA LYS A 179 -36.68 -24.79 -5.97
C LYS A 179 -35.34 -24.19 -5.52
N PRO A 180 -35.25 -23.69 -4.28
CA PRO A 180 -33.97 -23.26 -3.73
C PRO A 180 -32.92 -24.38 -3.73
N LEU A 181 -31.69 -24.04 -4.10
CA LEU A 181 -30.53 -24.92 -4.08
C LEU A 181 -29.83 -24.83 -2.73
N VAL A 182 -29.38 -25.96 -2.19
CA VAL A 182 -28.66 -26.01 -0.91
C VAL A 182 -27.22 -26.41 -1.15
N PHE A 183 -26.28 -25.57 -0.72
CA PHE A 183 -24.86 -25.78 -0.87
C PHE A 183 -24.20 -25.90 0.50
N LYS A 184 -23.65 -27.09 0.80
CA LYS A 184 -22.78 -27.27 1.97
C LYS A 184 -21.34 -26.98 1.56
N ILE A 185 -20.80 -25.87 2.04
CA ILE A 185 -19.48 -25.37 1.66
C ILE A 185 -18.55 -25.46 2.88
N VAL A 186 -17.36 -26.02 2.68
CA VAL A 186 -16.32 -26.05 3.71
C VAL A 186 -15.45 -24.80 3.55
N ARG A 187 -15.35 -23.98 4.60
CA ARG A 187 -14.49 -22.79 4.62
C ARG A 187 -13.04 -23.19 4.38
N ASP A 188 -12.31 -22.38 3.63
CA ASP A 188 -10.87 -22.52 3.42
C ASP A 188 -10.18 -21.16 3.58
N ILE A 189 -8.85 -21.14 3.50
CA ILE A 189 -8.06 -19.91 3.43
C ILE A 189 -8.18 -19.35 2.02
N ILE A 190 -8.92 -18.26 1.90
CA ILE A 190 -9.10 -17.50 0.67
C ILE A 190 -7.93 -16.53 0.55
N LYS A 191 -7.17 -16.65 -0.52
CA LYS A 191 -6.02 -15.79 -0.81
C LYS A 191 -6.47 -14.63 -1.69
N LEU A 192 -6.02 -13.44 -1.33
CA LEU A 192 -6.16 -12.24 -2.14
C LEU A 192 -4.80 -11.96 -2.80
N ASP A 193 -4.82 -11.88 -4.13
CA ASP A 193 -3.63 -11.54 -4.89
C ASP A 193 -3.34 -10.04 -4.76
N SER A 194 -2.14 -9.73 -4.27
CA SER A 194 -1.62 -8.37 -4.15
C SER A 194 -0.66 -8.00 -5.28
N VAL A 195 -0.13 -9.00 -5.99
CA VAL A 195 0.86 -8.85 -7.06
C VAL A 195 0.32 -9.46 -8.35
N TYR A 196 0.19 -8.64 -9.38
CA TYR A 196 -0.28 -9.05 -10.71
C TYR A 196 0.85 -8.91 -11.71
N THR A 197 1.03 -9.91 -12.56
CA THR A 197 2.18 -9.97 -13.46
C THR A 197 1.72 -10.24 -14.89
N LYS A 198 2.28 -9.50 -15.84
CA LYS A 198 2.03 -9.68 -17.28
C LYS A 198 3.29 -9.41 -18.08
N LYS A 199 3.39 -9.99 -19.27
CA LYS A 199 4.38 -9.58 -20.26
C LYS A 199 3.81 -8.44 -21.11
N ILE A 200 4.61 -7.45 -21.45
CA ILE A 200 4.13 -6.29 -22.23
C ILE A 200 4.14 -6.58 -23.74
N ASP A 201 5.09 -7.37 -24.21
CA ASP A 201 5.26 -7.75 -25.61
C ASP A 201 5.81 -9.18 -25.68
N ALA A 202 5.41 -9.94 -26.71
CA ALA A 202 5.95 -11.26 -27.00
C ALA A 202 7.42 -11.21 -27.45
N HIS A 203 7.91 -10.08 -27.95
CA HIS A 203 9.22 -9.99 -28.62
C HIS A 203 10.30 -9.24 -27.81
N GLU A 204 9.93 -8.49 -26.77
CA GLU A 204 10.85 -7.57 -26.09
C GLU A 204 11.23 -7.98 -24.65
N ASP A 205 10.70 -9.10 -24.16
CA ASP A 205 10.97 -9.63 -22.82
C ASP A 205 10.81 -8.58 -21.71
N LEU A 206 9.77 -7.76 -21.78
CA LEU A 206 9.47 -6.75 -20.76
C LEU A 206 8.43 -7.27 -19.77
N LEU A 207 8.71 -7.09 -18.48
CA LEU A 207 7.86 -7.57 -17.40
C LEU A 207 7.11 -6.41 -16.74
N TYR A 208 5.79 -6.51 -16.68
CA TYR A 208 4.92 -5.63 -15.93
C TYR A 208 4.54 -6.31 -14.61
N ILE A 209 4.79 -5.62 -13.50
CA ILE A 209 4.44 -6.07 -12.15
C ILE A 209 3.62 -4.96 -11.49
N ARG A 210 2.35 -5.24 -11.20
CA ARG A 210 1.50 -4.34 -10.43
C ARG A 210 1.40 -4.82 -9.00
N VAL A 211 1.72 -3.95 -8.05
CA VAL A 211 1.49 -4.19 -6.62
C VAL A 211 0.26 -3.39 -6.22
N ALA A 212 -0.85 -4.07 -5.95
CA ALA A 212 -2.13 -3.43 -5.61
C ALA A 212 -2.20 -3.00 -4.14
N THR A 213 -1.55 -3.73 -3.24
CA THR A 213 -1.46 -3.45 -1.79
C THR A 213 -0.21 -4.10 -1.22
N PHE A 214 0.38 -3.54 -0.16
CA PHE A 214 1.52 -4.13 0.54
C PHE A 214 1.07 -5.10 1.64
N ASP A 215 0.66 -6.30 1.23
CA ASP A 215 0.43 -7.42 2.16
C ASP A 215 1.71 -8.22 2.43
N ALA A 216 1.66 -9.15 3.38
CA ALA A 216 2.80 -9.94 3.84
C ALA A 216 3.45 -10.85 2.77
N LYS A 217 2.87 -10.93 1.56
CA LYS A 217 3.34 -11.81 0.48
C LYS A 217 4.04 -11.06 -0.65
N VAL A 218 3.96 -9.73 -0.70
CA VAL A 218 4.47 -8.92 -1.82
C VAL A 218 5.92 -9.23 -2.19
N VAL A 219 6.85 -9.21 -1.24
CA VAL A 219 8.27 -9.44 -1.55
C VAL A 219 8.49 -10.82 -2.15
N LYS A 220 7.81 -11.84 -1.60
CA LYS A 220 7.87 -13.22 -2.09
C LYS A 220 7.31 -13.32 -3.51
N ASP A 221 6.15 -12.73 -3.75
CA ASP A 221 5.41 -12.87 -5.02
C ASP A 221 6.07 -12.06 -6.15
N VAL A 222 6.59 -10.87 -5.87
CA VAL A 222 7.43 -10.10 -6.81
C VAL A 222 8.72 -10.86 -7.14
N THR A 223 9.40 -11.40 -6.13
CA THR A 223 10.62 -12.20 -6.34
C THR A 223 10.35 -13.44 -7.19
N LYS A 224 9.22 -14.12 -6.94
CA LYS A 224 8.77 -15.26 -7.73
C LYS A 224 8.52 -14.86 -9.18
N ALA A 225 7.75 -13.79 -9.41
CA ALA A 225 7.46 -13.26 -10.74
C ALA A 225 8.73 -12.93 -11.54
N ILE A 226 9.71 -12.32 -10.88
CA ILE A 226 11.03 -12.03 -11.44
C ILE A 226 11.76 -13.32 -11.82
N LYS A 227 11.79 -14.33 -10.95
CA LYS A 227 12.48 -15.61 -11.19
C LYS A 227 11.85 -16.41 -12.33
N GLU A 228 10.52 -16.42 -12.43
CA GLU A 228 9.77 -17.11 -13.49
C GLU A 228 9.94 -16.46 -14.87
N ASN A 229 10.50 -15.24 -14.92
CA ASN A 229 10.79 -14.52 -16.16
C ASN A 229 12.30 -14.23 -16.28
N PRO A 230 13.17 -15.24 -16.47
CA PRO A 230 14.62 -15.05 -16.47
C PRO A 230 15.14 -14.23 -17.66
N ALA A 231 14.48 -14.29 -18.82
CA ALA A 231 14.87 -13.58 -20.04
C ALA A 231 14.55 -12.08 -20.03
N LYS A 232 13.91 -11.58 -18.96
CA LYS A 232 13.43 -10.19 -18.90
C LYS A 232 14.56 -9.17 -19.08
N LYS A 233 14.30 -8.15 -19.89
CA LYS A 233 15.24 -7.06 -20.17
C LYS A 233 14.97 -5.79 -19.38
N GLY A 234 13.78 -5.67 -18.79
CA GLY A 234 13.39 -4.54 -17.97
C GLY A 234 12.08 -4.81 -17.22
N ILE A 235 11.80 -3.98 -16.21
CA ILE A 235 10.61 -4.09 -15.37
C ILE A 235 9.87 -2.75 -15.36
N ILE A 236 8.55 -2.80 -15.50
CA ILE A 236 7.63 -1.75 -15.06
C ILE A 236 7.02 -2.18 -13.75
N LEU A 237 7.23 -1.41 -12.69
CA LEU A 237 6.61 -1.58 -11.38
C LEU A 237 5.45 -0.60 -11.25
N ASP A 238 4.22 -1.09 -11.29
CA ASP A 238 3.03 -0.27 -11.16
C ASP A 238 2.54 -0.21 -9.71
N LEU A 239 2.62 0.99 -9.12
CA LEU A 239 2.16 1.34 -7.77
C LEU A 239 0.95 2.29 -7.80
N ARG A 240 0.34 2.52 -8.96
CA ARG A 240 -0.86 3.37 -9.08
C ARG A 240 -2.02 2.78 -8.30
N ASN A 241 -2.77 3.66 -7.64
CA ASN A 241 -3.92 3.31 -6.81
C ASN A 241 -3.61 2.33 -5.68
N ASN A 242 -2.36 2.29 -5.20
CA ASN A 242 -1.94 1.48 -4.07
C ASN A 242 -1.77 2.37 -2.83
N SER A 243 -2.70 2.26 -1.88
CA SER A 243 -2.73 3.03 -0.63
C SER A 243 -1.64 2.67 0.39
N GLY A 244 -0.77 1.71 0.07
CA GLY A 244 0.35 1.26 0.88
C GLY A 244 0.08 -0.09 1.57
N GLY A 245 0.50 -0.22 2.83
CA GLY A 245 0.40 -1.45 3.62
C GLY A 245 1.62 -1.61 4.52
N LEU A 246 2.14 -2.83 4.60
CA LEU A 246 3.21 -3.21 5.50
C LEU A 246 4.57 -2.58 5.13
N LEU A 247 5.22 -1.96 6.13
CA LEU A 247 6.51 -1.28 5.98
C LEU A 247 7.65 -2.24 5.59
N ASP A 248 7.72 -3.40 6.22
CA ASP A 248 8.73 -4.43 5.95
C ASP A 248 8.67 -4.91 4.49
N GLN A 249 7.46 -4.96 3.91
CA GLN A 249 7.26 -5.34 2.52
C GLN A 249 7.69 -4.23 1.56
N ALA A 250 7.49 -2.96 1.93
CA ALA A 250 8.02 -1.83 1.19
C ALA A 250 9.56 -1.83 1.19
N VAL A 251 10.16 -2.00 2.37
CA VAL A 251 11.61 -2.10 2.55
C VAL A 251 12.17 -3.25 1.72
N GLY A 252 11.59 -4.45 1.86
CA GLY A 252 12.03 -5.62 1.11
C GLY A 252 11.87 -5.46 -0.41
N LEU A 253 10.83 -4.75 -0.88
CA LEU A 253 10.66 -4.51 -2.31
C LEU A 253 11.74 -3.57 -2.86
N VAL A 254 12.11 -2.51 -2.14
CA VAL A 254 13.25 -1.66 -2.53
C VAL A 254 14.55 -2.45 -2.50
N ASP A 255 14.72 -3.31 -1.49
CA ASP A 255 15.90 -4.14 -1.31
C ASP A 255 16.13 -5.16 -2.43
N ILE A 256 15.13 -5.45 -3.28
CA ILE A 256 15.33 -6.25 -4.50
C ILE A 256 16.16 -5.48 -5.54
N PHE A 257 16.11 -4.15 -5.55
CA PHE A 257 16.64 -3.30 -6.62
C PHE A 257 17.81 -2.41 -6.20
N VAL A 258 18.03 -2.22 -4.90
CA VAL A 258 19.08 -1.35 -4.32
C VAL A 258 19.99 -2.20 -3.43
N ASP A 259 21.31 -2.05 -3.54
CA ASP A 259 22.29 -2.92 -2.86
C ASP A 259 23.00 -2.29 -1.65
N LYS A 260 22.81 -0.99 -1.42
CA LYS A 260 23.41 -0.25 -0.30
C LYS A 260 22.65 1.04 0.01
N GLY A 261 22.87 1.55 1.23
CA GLY A 261 22.33 2.82 1.68
C GLY A 261 21.03 2.68 2.47
N ILE A 262 20.50 3.81 2.93
CA ILE A 262 19.23 3.87 3.65
C ILE A 262 18.10 3.70 2.63
N ILE A 263 17.08 2.91 2.96
CA ILE A 263 15.84 2.80 2.19
C ILE A 263 14.82 3.78 2.75
N VAL A 264 14.64 3.76 4.07
CA VAL A 264 13.74 4.65 4.79
C VAL A 264 14.21 4.76 6.23
N SER A 265 13.93 5.88 6.87
CA SER A 265 14.14 6.03 8.31
C SER A 265 12.86 6.52 8.98
N GLN A 266 12.66 6.16 10.25
CA GLN A 266 11.54 6.64 11.05
C GLN A 266 12.01 7.37 12.30
N LYS A 267 11.31 8.44 12.66
CA LYS A 267 11.57 9.23 13.87
C LYS A 267 10.28 9.47 14.62
N GLY A 268 10.22 8.95 15.84
CA GLY A 268 9.08 9.09 16.75
C GLY A 268 9.37 10.01 17.93
N LYS A 269 8.33 10.31 18.72
CA LYS A 269 8.47 11.06 19.98
C LYS A 269 9.21 10.26 21.06
N ALA A 270 8.93 8.95 21.14
CA ALA A 270 9.39 8.07 22.21
C ALA A 270 10.56 7.16 21.80
N GLN A 271 10.95 7.14 20.52
CA GLN A 271 11.99 6.26 20.02
C GLN A 271 13.05 7.03 19.22
N PRO A 272 14.33 6.61 19.29
CA PRO A 272 15.39 7.18 18.47
C PRO A 272 15.11 6.99 16.98
N LYS A 273 15.86 7.70 16.12
CA LYS A 273 15.80 7.50 14.68
C LYS A 273 16.19 6.04 14.38
N GLU A 274 15.30 5.30 13.73
CA GLU A 274 15.54 3.95 13.25
C GLU A 274 15.71 3.99 11.73
N GLU A 275 16.70 3.29 11.21
CA GLU A 275 17.03 3.26 9.78
C GLU A 275 16.89 1.84 9.23
N TYR A 276 16.15 1.72 8.13
CA TYR A 276 16.07 0.51 7.34
C TYR A 276 17.02 0.65 6.16
N ARG A 277 17.92 -0.32 5.98
CA ARG A 277 19.04 -0.24 5.02
C ARG A 277 18.99 -1.40 4.04
N ALA A 278 19.46 -1.12 2.83
CA ALA A 278 19.58 -2.10 1.78
C ALA A 278 20.70 -3.12 2.04
N SER A 279 20.56 -4.30 1.48
CA SER A 279 21.42 -5.46 1.57
C SER A 279 21.94 -5.87 0.19
N LYS A 280 23.15 -6.43 0.14
CA LYS A 280 23.86 -6.67 -1.14
C LYS A 280 23.43 -7.95 -1.87
N LEU A 281 22.79 -8.90 -1.20
CA LEU A 281 22.68 -10.27 -1.71
C LEU A 281 21.62 -10.40 -2.81
N ASN A 282 22.03 -10.78 -4.02
CA ASN A 282 21.16 -11.07 -5.18
C ASN A 282 20.28 -9.89 -5.67
N THR A 283 20.79 -8.66 -5.54
CA THR A 283 20.10 -7.44 -5.99
C THR A 283 20.17 -7.23 -7.50
N LEU A 284 19.05 -6.80 -8.08
CA LEU A 284 18.93 -6.48 -9.50
C LEU A 284 19.28 -5.02 -9.75
N THR A 285 20.53 -4.61 -9.50
CA THR A 285 20.93 -3.19 -9.60
C THR A 285 21.03 -2.67 -11.04
N LYS A 286 21.29 -3.56 -12.02
CA LYS A 286 21.55 -3.18 -13.42
C LYS A 286 20.34 -3.30 -14.35
N LEU A 287 19.27 -3.96 -13.91
CA LEU A 287 18.09 -4.19 -14.75
C LEU A 287 17.30 -2.88 -14.92
N PRO A 288 17.03 -2.38 -16.13
CA PRO A 288 16.19 -1.20 -16.32
C PRO A 288 14.85 -1.30 -15.58
N LEU A 289 14.49 -0.23 -14.86
CA LEU A 289 13.31 -0.17 -14.00
C LEU A 289 12.60 1.18 -14.16
N VAL A 290 11.29 1.12 -14.41
CA VAL A 290 10.40 2.29 -14.41
C VAL A 290 9.30 2.03 -13.39
N VAL A 291 8.91 3.06 -12.62
CA VAL A 291 7.85 2.97 -11.61
C VAL A 291 6.69 3.86 -12.01
N LEU A 292 5.48 3.30 -12.08
CA LEU A 292 4.25 4.06 -12.31
C LEU A 292 3.62 4.47 -10.98
N ILE A 293 3.27 5.75 -10.86
CA ILE A 293 2.67 6.35 -9.65
C ILE A 293 1.53 7.31 -9.99
N ASN A 294 0.61 7.51 -9.05
CA ASN A 294 -0.44 8.53 -9.16
C ASN A 294 -0.90 9.01 -7.78
N GLY A 295 -1.93 9.87 -7.74
CA GLY A 295 -2.50 10.39 -6.48
C GLY A 295 -3.07 9.33 -5.53
N GLY A 296 -3.32 8.11 -6.01
CA GLY A 296 -3.72 6.97 -5.18
C GLY A 296 -2.55 6.17 -4.60
N SER A 297 -1.33 6.42 -5.04
CA SER A 297 -0.11 5.85 -4.46
C SER A 297 0.17 6.54 -3.12
N ALA A 298 0.17 5.78 -2.01
CA ALA A 298 0.37 6.34 -0.67
C ALA A 298 1.25 5.45 0.21
N SER A 299 1.85 6.04 1.25
CA SER A 299 2.53 5.34 2.34
C SER A 299 3.64 4.39 1.83
N ALA A 300 3.51 3.07 2.02
CA ALA A 300 4.47 2.08 1.53
C ALA A 300 4.81 2.27 0.03
N SER A 301 3.83 2.61 -0.81
CA SER A 301 4.07 2.90 -2.24
C SER A 301 5.01 4.10 -2.45
N GLU A 302 4.87 5.12 -1.61
CA GLU A 302 5.71 6.33 -1.65
C GLU A 302 7.10 6.11 -1.06
N ILE A 303 7.22 5.20 -0.08
CA ILE A 303 8.53 4.71 0.39
C ILE A 303 9.25 4.02 -0.76
N VAL A 304 8.57 3.12 -1.49
CA VAL A 304 9.20 2.40 -2.60
C VAL A 304 9.58 3.35 -3.74
N SER A 305 8.64 4.14 -4.24
CA SER A 305 8.91 5.06 -5.35
C SER A 305 9.95 6.12 -4.96
N GLY A 306 9.79 6.76 -3.80
CA GLY A 306 10.69 7.79 -3.31
C GLY A 306 12.10 7.28 -3.01
N ALA A 307 12.24 6.08 -2.42
CA ALA A 307 13.57 5.51 -2.20
C ALA A 307 14.25 5.12 -3.52
N LEU A 308 13.53 4.50 -4.45
CA LEU A 308 14.07 4.18 -5.77
C LEU A 308 14.49 5.44 -6.54
N GLN A 309 13.73 6.54 -6.41
CA GLN A 309 14.07 7.83 -6.99
C GLN A 309 15.33 8.44 -6.33
N ASP A 310 15.40 8.47 -4.99
CA ASP A 310 16.54 9.04 -4.26
C ASP A 310 17.84 8.26 -4.54
N HIS A 311 17.75 6.95 -4.76
CA HIS A 311 18.87 6.10 -5.19
C HIS A 311 19.20 6.22 -6.68
N LYS A 312 18.44 7.02 -7.45
CA LYS A 312 18.51 7.11 -8.92
C LYS A 312 18.40 5.73 -9.58
N ARG A 313 17.63 4.85 -8.95
CA ARG A 313 17.51 3.45 -9.37
C ARG A 313 16.40 3.26 -10.39
N ALA A 314 15.35 4.06 -10.35
CA ALA A 314 14.25 3.98 -11.30
C ALA A 314 13.83 5.37 -11.77
N VAL A 315 13.21 5.42 -12.94
CA VAL A 315 12.48 6.61 -13.41
C VAL A 315 11.03 6.48 -12.99
N LEU A 316 10.51 7.51 -12.31
CA LEU A 316 9.10 7.60 -11.90
C LEU A 316 8.28 8.28 -13.00
N VAL A 317 7.16 7.67 -13.37
CA VAL A 317 6.27 8.14 -14.43
C VAL A 317 4.84 8.22 -13.89
N GLY A 318 4.11 9.28 -14.24
CA GLY A 318 2.70 9.44 -13.89
C GLY A 318 2.43 10.77 -13.21
N GLU A 319 1.79 10.73 -12.04
CA GLU A 319 1.32 11.93 -11.33
C GLU A 319 1.80 11.95 -9.88
N LEU A 320 1.71 13.13 -9.24
CA LEU A 320 2.05 13.32 -7.83
C LEU A 320 1.32 12.33 -6.92
N THR A 321 2.04 11.76 -5.95
CA THR A 321 1.49 10.80 -4.97
C THR A 321 0.73 11.50 -3.83
N PHE A 322 0.06 10.71 -2.98
CA PHE A 322 -0.85 11.22 -1.94
C PHE A 322 -0.21 12.10 -0.86
N GLY A 323 1.02 11.79 -0.42
CA GLY A 323 1.74 12.53 0.62
C GLY A 323 1.53 12.04 2.05
N LYS A 324 1.45 10.72 2.28
CA LYS A 324 1.31 10.16 3.64
C LYS A 324 2.67 9.73 4.21
N GLY A 325 3.33 10.63 4.93
CA GLY A 325 4.63 10.45 5.59
C GLY A 325 4.58 9.98 7.06
N SER A 326 3.46 9.45 7.54
CA SER A 326 3.25 9.04 8.94
C SER A 326 3.29 7.52 9.10
N VAL A 327 3.75 7.07 10.27
CA VAL A 327 3.81 5.66 10.67
C VAL A 327 2.83 5.42 11.81
N GLN A 328 1.95 4.45 11.63
CA GLN A 328 1.02 3.99 12.66
C GLN A 328 1.56 2.75 13.36
N GLN A 329 1.47 2.72 14.69
CA GLN A 329 1.63 1.51 15.49
C GLN A 329 0.26 0.98 15.91
N ILE A 330 0.11 -0.34 15.84
CA ILE A 330 -1.07 -1.04 16.32
C ILE A 330 -0.74 -1.61 17.70
N ARG A 331 -1.57 -1.29 18.69
CA ARG A 331 -1.45 -1.80 20.05
C ARG A 331 -2.74 -2.52 20.42
N PRO A 332 -2.72 -3.86 20.54
CA PRO A 332 -3.87 -4.61 21.03
C PRO A 332 -4.25 -4.11 22.43
N ILE A 333 -5.55 -3.84 22.63
CA ILE A 333 -6.13 -3.59 23.96
C ILE A 333 -6.70 -4.90 24.50
N SER A 334 -7.31 -5.69 23.63
CA SER A 334 -7.89 -6.99 23.93
C SER A 334 -7.54 -8.00 22.82
N GLN A 335 -8.13 -9.20 22.84
CA GLN A 335 -7.98 -10.16 21.75
C GLN A 335 -8.65 -9.72 20.45
N THR A 336 -9.63 -8.81 20.54
CA THR A 336 -10.49 -8.40 19.43
C THR A 336 -10.39 -6.91 19.12
N GLU A 337 -9.71 -6.11 19.96
CA GLU A 337 -9.65 -4.65 19.78
C GLU A 337 -8.22 -4.14 19.84
N ALA A 338 -7.96 -3.05 19.14
CA ALA A 338 -6.65 -2.39 19.13
C ALA A 338 -6.75 -0.88 18.96
N VAL A 339 -5.71 -0.17 19.38
CA VAL A 339 -5.49 1.22 18.99
C VAL A 339 -4.53 1.25 17.81
N LYS A 340 -4.90 1.93 16.74
CA LYS A 340 -3.99 2.36 15.68
C LYS A 340 -3.61 3.81 15.95
N LEU A 341 -2.35 4.08 16.22
CA LEU A 341 -1.88 5.41 16.62
C LEU A 341 -0.70 5.85 15.78
N THR A 342 -0.71 7.09 15.30
CA THR A 342 0.45 7.70 14.65
C THR A 342 1.55 7.97 15.69
N THR A 343 2.68 7.28 15.59
CA THR A 343 3.77 7.36 16.57
C THR A 343 5.07 7.95 16.00
N ALA A 344 5.22 7.95 14.69
CA ALA A 344 6.42 8.42 14.01
C ALA A 344 6.11 9.01 12.63
N LYS A 345 7.10 9.73 12.09
CA LYS A 345 7.17 10.14 10.69
C LYS A 345 8.30 9.39 10.03
N TYR A 346 8.17 9.08 8.75
CA TYR A 346 9.27 8.51 7.99
C TYR A 346 9.90 9.52 7.02
N PHE A 347 11.15 9.26 6.69
CA PHE A 347 12.00 10.09 5.84
C PHE A 347 12.67 9.21 4.80
N LEU A 348 12.68 9.70 3.57
CA LEU A 348 13.33 9.04 2.43
C LEU A 348 14.86 9.11 2.53
N PRO A 349 15.63 8.41 1.67
CA PRO A 349 17.09 8.36 1.75
C PRO A 349 17.79 9.72 1.73
N SER A 350 17.21 10.72 1.05
CA SER A 350 17.68 12.12 1.03
C SER A 350 17.32 12.92 2.29
N ASP A 351 16.77 12.29 3.33
CA ASP A 351 16.24 12.89 4.57
C ASP A 351 15.03 13.82 4.34
N ARG A 352 14.45 13.83 3.12
CA ARG A 352 13.22 14.57 2.83
C ARG A 352 11.99 13.87 3.41
N THR A 353 11.05 14.69 3.88
CA THR A 353 9.70 14.25 4.27
C THR A 353 8.78 14.26 3.06
N ILE A 354 7.85 13.32 3.01
CA ILE A 354 6.75 13.33 2.02
C ILE A 354 5.40 13.69 2.64
N GLN A 355 5.33 13.87 3.97
CA GLN A 355 4.10 14.22 4.67
C GLN A 355 3.51 15.52 4.10
N ALA A 356 2.27 15.45 3.59
CA ALA A 356 1.54 16.52 2.92
C ALA A 356 2.23 17.11 1.67
N VAL A 357 3.19 16.38 1.09
CA VAL A 357 3.92 16.78 -0.12
C VAL A 357 3.81 15.73 -1.21
N GLY A 358 3.99 14.45 -0.87
CA GLY A 358 4.08 13.37 -1.84
C GLY A 358 5.47 13.21 -2.47
N VAL A 359 5.52 12.37 -3.49
CA VAL A 359 6.68 12.09 -4.35
C VAL A 359 6.31 12.52 -5.76
N THR A 360 7.00 13.53 -6.27
CA THR A 360 6.83 14.02 -7.64
C THR A 360 7.45 13.04 -8.64
N PRO A 361 6.76 12.68 -9.74
CA PRO A 361 7.34 11.85 -10.79
C PRO A 361 8.51 12.57 -11.48
N ASP A 362 9.44 11.79 -12.05
CA ASP A 362 10.51 12.33 -12.90
C ASP A 362 9.97 12.74 -14.27
N VAL A 363 8.94 12.02 -14.75
CA VAL A 363 8.21 12.33 -15.98
C VAL A 363 6.72 12.40 -15.67
N GLU A 364 6.20 13.61 -15.65
CA GLU A 364 4.77 13.86 -15.44
C GLU A 364 3.98 13.46 -16.69
N VAL A 365 3.01 12.56 -16.51
CA VAL A 365 2.12 12.06 -17.58
C VAL A 365 0.72 11.95 -17.00
N ALA A 366 -0.20 12.75 -17.54
CA ALA A 366 -1.61 12.68 -17.16
C ALA A 366 -2.21 11.31 -17.54
N PHE A 367 -3.16 10.85 -16.74
CA PHE A 367 -3.94 9.66 -17.10
C PHE A 367 -4.84 9.96 -18.31
N GLY A 368 -4.83 9.07 -19.30
CA GLY A 368 -5.69 9.18 -20.47
C GLY A 368 -5.25 8.28 -21.62
N GLU A 369 -6.13 8.14 -22.60
CA GLU A 369 -5.82 7.40 -23.83
C GLU A 369 -4.90 8.20 -24.73
N ILE A 370 -3.97 7.53 -25.39
CA ILE A 370 -3.18 8.13 -26.47
C ILE A 370 -4.02 8.04 -27.73
N LEU A 371 -4.43 9.21 -28.22
CA LEU A 371 -5.06 9.33 -29.53
C LEU A 371 -4.10 8.74 -30.57
N LYS A 372 -4.53 7.66 -31.22
CA LYS A 372 -3.83 7.17 -32.41
C LYS A 372 -4.07 8.21 -33.49
N SER A 373 -3.00 8.84 -34.00
CA SER A 373 -3.13 9.54 -35.27
C SER A 373 -3.57 8.51 -36.31
N ASP A 374 -4.57 8.81 -37.12
CA ASP A 374 -4.95 7.98 -38.25
C ASP A 374 -3.69 7.75 -39.10
N LYS A 375 -3.14 6.55 -39.06
CA LYS A 375 -1.96 6.15 -39.86
C LYS A 375 -2.26 6.10 -41.36
N ASP A 376 -3.44 6.53 -41.77
CA ASP A 376 -3.89 6.68 -43.15
C ASP A 376 -3.72 8.10 -43.69
N SER A 377 -3.01 9.00 -43.00
CA SER A 377 -2.47 10.18 -43.67
C SER A 377 -1.44 9.72 -44.71
N PHE A 378 -1.79 9.84 -46.00
CA PHE A 378 -0.93 9.51 -47.12
C PHE A 378 0.35 10.36 -47.06
N GLU A 379 1.41 9.82 -46.47
CA GLU A 379 2.73 10.45 -46.39
C GLU A 379 3.62 9.88 -47.50
N ILE A 380 4.04 10.74 -48.42
CA ILE A 380 5.09 10.41 -49.39
C ILE A 380 6.39 10.27 -48.61
N LYS A 381 6.97 9.07 -48.59
CA LYS A 381 8.28 8.80 -47.98
C LYS A 381 9.36 8.89 -49.04
N GLU A 382 10.63 9.02 -48.61
CA GLU A 382 11.79 9.05 -49.52
C GLU A 382 11.73 7.92 -50.55
N LYS A 383 11.41 6.69 -50.12
CA LYS A 383 11.26 5.51 -50.99
C LYS A 383 10.20 5.65 -52.10
N ASP A 384 9.24 6.56 -51.95
CA ASP A 384 8.14 6.77 -52.89
C ASP A 384 8.51 7.86 -53.93
N LEU A 385 9.69 8.49 -53.81
CA LEU A 385 10.21 9.49 -54.75
C LEU A 385 10.93 8.84 -55.95
N LYS A 386 10.72 9.41 -57.14
CA LYS A 386 11.20 8.87 -58.44
C LYS A 386 12.73 8.81 -58.60
N LYS A 387 13.51 9.41 -57.69
CA LYS A 387 14.99 9.44 -57.70
C LYS A 387 15.58 9.24 -56.30
N HIS A 388 14.88 8.49 -55.46
CA HIS A 388 15.40 8.17 -54.14
C HIS A 388 16.71 7.38 -54.25
N LEU A 389 17.56 7.50 -53.24
CA LEU A 389 18.91 6.95 -53.26
C LEU A 389 18.89 5.41 -53.14
N GLU A 390 18.86 4.71 -54.28
CA GLU A 390 18.81 3.23 -54.36
C GLU A 390 20.10 2.53 -53.88
N SER A 391 21.25 3.23 -53.87
CA SER A 391 22.57 2.65 -53.58
C SER A 391 22.74 2.17 -52.13
N GLU A 392 21.91 2.62 -51.19
CA GLU A 392 21.92 2.21 -49.79
C GLU A 392 20.99 1.02 -49.51
N LEU A 393 19.98 0.75 -50.37
CA LEU A 393 18.99 -0.31 -50.19
C LEU A 393 19.59 -1.72 -50.37
N PHE A 394 20.53 -1.89 -51.31
CA PHE A 394 21.21 -3.17 -51.54
C PHE A 394 22.02 -3.68 -50.34
N LYS A 395 22.43 -2.79 -49.41
CA LYS A 395 23.12 -3.18 -48.16
C LYS A 395 22.16 -3.55 -47.02
N VAL A 396 20.90 -3.13 -47.10
CA VAL A 396 19.89 -3.34 -46.05
C VAL A 396 19.05 -4.59 -46.31
N GLU A 397 18.75 -4.90 -47.58
CA GLU A 397 17.90 -6.03 -47.95
C GLU A 397 18.56 -7.40 -47.73
N THR A 398 19.89 -7.48 -47.75
CA THR A 398 20.63 -8.73 -47.50
C THR A 398 20.63 -9.18 -46.02
N LYS A 399 20.04 -8.42 -45.10
CA LYS A 399 19.94 -8.78 -43.66
C LYS A 399 18.53 -8.99 -43.12
N LYS A 400 17.47 -8.78 -43.91
CA LYS A 400 16.08 -8.75 -43.40
C LYS A 400 15.11 -9.76 -44.01
N SER A 401 15.57 -10.67 -44.85
CA SER A 401 14.79 -11.83 -45.31
C SER A 401 15.08 -13.02 -44.41
N ASP A 402 14.49 -13.04 -43.21
CA ASP A 402 14.14 -14.25 -42.45
C ASP A 402 13.58 -13.82 -41.09
N LYS A 403 12.25 -13.71 -41.02
CA LYS A 403 11.36 -13.70 -39.82
C LYS A 403 10.23 -12.67 -39.93
N GLU A 404 9.40 -12.79 -40.96
CA GLU A 404 8.00 -12.35 -40.85
C GLU A 404 7.15 -13.40 -41.54
N ASN A 405 6.59 -14.31 -40.73
CA ASN A 405 5.20 -14.78 -40.83
C ASN A 405 4.95 -15.90 -39.81
N ASN A 406 3.75 -15.85 -39.22
CA ASN A 406 3.16 -16.77 -38.25
C ASN A 406 3.53 -16.53 -36.78
N ALA A 407 2.84 -15.57 -36.17
CA ALA A 407 2.41 -15.71 -34.79
C ALA A 407 0.88 -15.65 -34.77
N SER A 408 0.32 -16.86 -34.84
CA SER A 408 -1.06 -17.22 -34.54
C SER A 408 -1.53 -16.68 -33.19
N GLN A 409 -2.83 -16.45 -33.09
CA GLN A 409 -3.58 -16.13 -31.87
C GLN A 409 -3.17 -17.05 -30.70
N GLU A 410 -2.26 -16.58 -29.85
CA GLU A 410 -1.90 -17.23 -28.60
C GLU A 410 -2.55 -16.46 -27.43
N ASN A 411 -3.54 -17.10 -26.80
CA ASN A 411 -4.06 -16.87 -25.45
C ASN A 411 -3.89 -15.46 -24.85
N ASN A 412 -4.95 -14.65 -24.96
CA ASN A 412 -5.11 -13.28 -24.43
C ASN A 412 -4.86 -13.06 -22.92
N ALA A 413 -4.43 -14.05 -22.15
CA ALA A 413 -4.24 -13.93 -20.69
C ALA A 413 -2.82 -13.47 -20.28
N THR A 414 -1.79 -13.75 -21.09
CA THR A 414 -0.38 -13.61 -20.66
C THR A 414 0.25 -12.25 -21.01
N PHE A 415 -0.28 -11.59 -22.03
CA PHE A 415 0.27 -10.34 -22.56
C PHE A 415 -0.66 -9.14 -22.32
N ILE A 416 -0.09 -7.94 -22.18
CA ILE A 416 -0.86 -6.70 -22.25
C ILE A 416 -1.11 -6.40 -23.74
N SER A 417 -2.37 -6.30 -24.14
CA SER A 417 -2.70 -6.03 -25.54
C SER A 417 -2.26 -4.62 -25.94
N LYS A 418 -2.02 -4.43 -27.25
CA LYS A 418 -1.70 -3.09 -27.78
C LYS A 418 -2.83 -2.11 -27.49
N GLU A 419 -4.09 -2.56 -27.56
CA GLU A 419 -5.26 -1.74 -27.25
C GLU A 419 -5.15 -1.18 -25.81
N ILE A 420 -4.90 -2.04 -24.82
CA ILE A 420 -4.74 -1.64 -23.42
C ILE A 420 -3.58 -0.65 -23.26
N ILE A 421 -2.44 -0.91 -23.92
CA ILE A 421 -1.28 -0.03 -23.85
C ILE A 421 -1.61 1.38 -24.37
N TYR A 422 -2.36 1.50 -25.47
CA TYR A 422 -2.72 2.80 -26.03
C TYR A 422 -3.88 3.48 -25.28
N GLN A 423 -4.69 2.73 -24.54
CA GLN A 423 -5.69 3.29 -23.63
C GLN A 423 -5.08 3.85 -22.33
N ASP A 424 -3.83 3.48 -22.03
CA ASP A 424 -3.11 3.92 -20.84
C ASP A 424 -1.82 4.67 -21.24
N GLY A 425 -1.94 5.98 -21.42
CA GLY A 425 -0.84 6.84 -21.84
C GLY A 425 0.34 6.88 -20.86
N GLN A 426 0.07 6.69 -19.56
CA GLN A 426 1.13 6.53 -18.55
C GLN A 426 1.89 5.23 -18.78
N LEU A 427 1.20 4.11 -18.97
CA LEU A 427 1.82 2.81 -19.26
C LEU A 427 2.62 2.86 -20.56
N LYS A 428 2.06 3.42 -21.64
CA LYS A 428 2.79 3.56 -22.91
C LYS A 428 4.07 4.40 -22.75
N SER A 429 3.99 5.51 -22.03
CA SER A 429 5.16 6.36 -21.77
C SER A 429 6.22 5.63 -20.95
N ALA A 430 5.80 4.90 -19.91
CA ALA A 430 6.70 4.07 -19.12
C ALA A 430 7.37 2.97 -19.94
N ILE A 431 6.64 2.35 -20.87
CA ILE A 431 7.18 1.37 -21.82
C ILE A 431 8.25 2.02 -22.71
N ASP A 432 7.98 3.19 -23.27
CA ASP A 432 8.93 3.88 -24.15
C ASP A 432 10.21 4.29 -23.42
N ILE A 433 10.07 4.82 -22.21
CA ILE A 433 11.20 5.16 -21.34
C ILE A 433 12.00 3.91 -21.01
N LEU A 434 11.34 2.80 -20.65
CA LEU A 434 12.02 1.55 -20.34
C LEU A 434 12.82 1.02 -21.55
N LYS A 435 12.25 1.11 -22.77
CA LYS A 435 12.96 0.74 -24.01
C LYS A 435 14.17 1.63 -24.26
N ALA A 436 14.06 2.94 -24.00
CA ALA A 436 15.18 3.86 -24.11
C ALA A 436 16.30 3.50 -23.13
N LEU A 437 15.97 3.24 -21.86
CA LEU A 437 16.93 2.80 -20.83
C LEU A 437 17.63 1.49 -21.21
N ILE A 438 16.89 0.52 -21.74
CA ILE A 438 17.47 -0.76 -22.24
C ILE A 438 18.45 -0.51 -23.38
N THR A 439 18.16 0.44 -24.25
CA THR A 439 19.01 0.76 -25.41
C THR A 439 20.30 1.44 -24.97
N LEU A 440 20.21 2.42 -24.06
CA LEU A 440 21.37 3.12 -23.51
C LEU A 440 22.28 2.19 -22.69
N ASN A 441 21.70 1.32 -21.85
CA ASN A 441 22.49 0.38 -21.04
C ASN A 441 23.22 -0.70 -21.87
N LYS A 442 22.78 -0.96 -23.11
CA LYS A 442 23.50 -1.88 -24.02
C LYS A 442 24.81 -1.29 -24.53
N GLU A 443 24.97 0.03 -24.55
CA GLU A 443 26.20 0.68 -25.00
C GLU A 443 27.26 0.73 -23.89
N GLU A 444 26.86 0.95 -22.63
CA GLU A 444 27.78 0.90 -21.47
C GLU A 444 28.37 -0.48 -21.20
N LEU A 445 27.76 -1.56 -21.69
CA LEU A 445 28.30 -2.93 -21.58
C LEU A 445 29.25 -3.30 -22.72
N LYS A 446 29.44 -2.42 -23.71
CA LYS A 446 30.37 -2.60 -24.84
C LYS A 446 31.65 -1.75 -24.73
N GLN A 447 31.71 -0.82 -23.77
CA GLN A 447 32.91 -0.10 -23.36
C GLN A 447 33.46 -0.75 -22.09
#